data_AF-A0A6L7PBM7-F1
#
_entry.id   AF-A0A6L7PBM7-F1
#
_cell.length_a   1.000
_cell.length_b   1.000
_cell.length_c   1.000
_cell.angle_alpha   90.00
_cell.angle_beta   90.00
_cell.angle_gamma   90.00
#
_symmetry.space_group_name_H-M   'P 1'
#
loop_
_entity.id
_entity.type
_entity.pdbx_description
1 polymer ?
#
loop_
_entity_poly.entity_id
_entity_poly.type
_entity_poly.pdbx_seq_one_letter_code
_entity_poly.pdbx_strand_id
1 'polypeptide(L)'
;MPVDVGRVTFDDGTARRFLLMCSVGLDAEVVRRIGGGGLRKRIFGRAAYIGAGLGRLVRAAPTLTGIEVDGAYAEHDLYVAVVGNTRLYGGITELTSAALADDGQLDVATFSARRFAGRRLPGRLALGVRALRGRLDQRRRGGVDYARGAVVRIAPQTRLPVQADGEYIGETPITITVEPRALHVLLAPDPNPLLTGEVE
;
A
#
# COMPACT_ATOMS: atom_id res chain seq x y z
N MET A 1 -8.92 -17.39 14.66
CA MET A 1 -9.19 -17.51 13.21
C MET A 1 -7.88 -17.41 12.45
N PRO A 2 -7.61 -18.30 11.47
CA PRO A 2 -6.45 -18.19 10.61
C PRO A 2 -6.60 -17.01 9.64
N VAL A 3 -5.54 -16.22 9.48
CA VAL A 3 -5.41 -15.14 8.50
C VAL A 3 -4.09 -15.25 7.77
N ASP A 4 -4.05 -14.69 6.58
CA ASP A 4 -2.89 -14.60 5.72
C ASP A 4 -1.90 -13.57 6.23
N VAL A 5 -0.64 -13.76 5.84
CA VAL A 5 0.47 -12.85 6.18
C VAL A 5 1.23 -12.52 4.91
N GLY A 6 1.50 -11.24 4.67
CA GLY A 6 2.36 -10.83 3.57
C GLY A 6 3.83 -11.02 3.91
N ARG A 7 4.63 -11.49 2.96
CA ARG A 7 6.08 -11.65 3.07
C ARG A 7 6.79 -10.89 1.96
N VAL A 8 7.62 -9.93 2.33
CA VAL A 8 8.51 -9.18 1.43
C VAL A 8 9.88 -9.84 1.45
N THR A 9 10.43 -10.13 0.29
CA THR A 9 11.79 -10.67 0.08
C THR A 9 12.59 -9.71 -0.80
N PHE A 10 13.80 -9.38 -0.38
CA PHE A 10 14.76 -8.54 -1.10
C PHE A 10 15.74 -9.41 -1.90
N ASP A 11 16.50 -8.81 -2.83
CA ASP A 11 17.49 -9.50 -3.67
C ASP A 11 18.59 -10.19 -2.88
N ASP A 12 18.93 -9.69 -1.69
CA ASP A 12 19.93 -10.28 -0.79
C ASP A 12 19.39 -11.49 0.00
N GLY A 13 18.13 -11.88 -0.25
CA GLY A 13 17.46 -12.98 0.42
C GLY A 13 16.87 -12.63 1.78
N THR A 14 17.08 -11.41 2.29
CA THR A 14 16.44 -10.96 3.52
C THR A 14 14.93 -10.87 3.33
N ALA A 15 14.18 -11.17 4.39
CA ALA A 15 12.72 -11.15 4.33
C ALA A 15 12.09 -10.53 5.57
N ARG A 16 10.97 -9.84 5.37
CA ARG A 16 10.14 -9.23 6.42
C ARG A 16 8.68 -9.57 6.18
N ARG A 17 7.93 -9.80 7.26
CA ARG A 17 6.50 -10.07 7.20
C ARG A 17 5.70 -8.82 7.55
N PHE A 18 4.49 -8.73 7.03
CA PHE A 18 3.51 -7.72 7.39
C PHE A 18 2.12 -8.35 7.51
N LEU A 19 1.31 -7.79 8.38
CA LEU A 19 -0.08 -8.19 8.60
C LEU A 19 -1.05 -7.28 7.85
N LEU A 20 -0.77 -5.96 7.79
CA LEU A 20 -1.70 -5.00 7.21
C LEU A 20 -1.31 -4.68 5.77
N MET A 21 -0.07 -4.20 5.58
CA MET A 21 0.41 -3.81 4.25
C MET A 21 1.91 -3.60 4.13
N CYS A 22 2.35 -3.59 2.87
CA CYS A 22 3.63 -3.08 2.42
C CYS A 22 3.40 -1.92 1.43
N SER A 23 4.29 -0.92 1.40
CA SER A 23 4.25 0.10 0.35
C SER A 23 5.64 0.49 -0.13
N VAL A 24 5.69 1.00 -1.36
CA VAL A 24 6.90 1.41 -2.07
C VAL A 24 6.76 2.85 -2.53
N GLY A 25 7.85 3.63 -2.42
CA GLY A 25 7.92 4.99 -2.95
C GLY A 25 7.60 6.05 -1.89
N LEU A 26 6.81 7.06 -2.26
CA LEU A 26 6.63 8.26 -1.43
C LEU A 26 6.10 7.96 -0.02
N ASP A 27 5.23 6.96 0.11
CA ASP A 27 4.67 6.54 1.39
C ASP A 27 5.77 6.02 2.34
N ALA A 28 6.56 5.05 1.86
CA ALA A 28 7.69 4.51 2.58
C ALA A 28 8.77 5.56 2.89
N GLU A 29 8.95 6.55 2.01
CA GLU A 29 9.87 7.67 2.24
C GLU A 29 9.43 8.55 3.42
N VAL A 30 8.11 8.73 3.61
CA VAL A 30 7.57 9.41 4.80
C VAL A 30 7.85 8.58 6.05
N VAL A 31 7.59 7.27 6.02
CA VAL A 31 7.90 6.36 7.13
C VAL A 31 9.38 6.41 7.52
N ARG A 32 10.28 6.28 6.54
CA ARG A 32 11.74 6.28 6.72
C ARG A 32 12.24 7.52 7.44
N ARG A 33 11.73 8.69 7.07
CA ARG A 33 12.16 9.98 7.64
C ARG A 33 11.59 10.29 9.02
N ILE A 34 10.41 9.75 9.37
CA ILE A 34 9.81 9.96 10.69
C ILE A 34 10.56 9.15 11.76
N GLY A 35 11.27 8.07 11.37
CA GLY A 35 12.04 7.22 12.28
C GLY A 35 11.15 6.28 13.10
N GLY A 36 11.63 5.05 13.32
CA GLY A 36 10.93 4.00 14.06
C GLY A 36 10.96 4.17 15.58
N GLY A 37 10.36 5.24 16.13
CA GLY A 37 10.43 5.53 17.57
C GLY A 37 9.09 5.93 18.24
N GLY A 38 8.48 4.98 18.96
CA GLY A 38 7.75 5.21 20.23
C GLY A 38 6.41 5.97 20.29
N LEU A 39 5.84 5.92 21.49
CA LEU A 39 4.51 6.36 21.97
C LEU A 39 4.03 7.76 21.52
N ARG A 40 4.94 8.67 21.12
CA ARG A 40 4.61 10.00 20.58
C ARG A 40 3.92 9.95 19.20
N LYS A 41 4.16 8.88 18.41
CA LYS A 41 3.53 8.62 17.10
C LYS A 41 2.02 8.33 17.21
N ARG A 42 1.57 7.81 18.36
CA ARG A 42 0.17 7.37 18.58
C ARG A 42 -0.81 8.54 18.75
N ILE A 43 -0.33 9.69 19.26
CA ILE A 43 -1.17 10.84 19.64
C ILE A 43 -1.05 12.01 18.64
N PHE A 44 0.14 12.24 18.06
CA PHE A 44 0.38 13.32 17.09
C PHE A 44 0.58 12.86 15.62
N GLY A 45 0.74 11.55 15.39
CA GLY A 45 1.33 11.03 14.14
C GLY A 45 0.40 10.94 12.93
N ARG A 46 -0.92 10.84 13.08
CA ARG A 46 -1.83 10.54 11.95
C ARG A 46 -2.04 11.74 11.01
N ALA A 47 -2.31 12.93 11.56
CA ALA A 47 -2.50 14.15 10.77
C ALA A 47 -1.17 14.69 10.20
N ALA A 48 -0.07 14.56 10.96
CA ALA A 48 1.27 14.90 10.49
C ALA A 48 1.73 13.98 9.35
N TYR A 49 1.39 12.69 9.39
CA TYR A 49 1.66 11.72 8.32
C TYR A 49 0.91 12.09 7.03
N ILE A 50 -0.39 12.35 7.14
CA ILE A 50 -1.23 12.79 6.01
C ILE A 50 -0.71 14.13 5.43
N GLY A 51 -0.38 15.11 6.28
CA GLY A 51 0.14 16.42 5.86
C GLY A 51 1.51 16.35 5.21
N ALA A 52 2.45 15.56 5.78
CA ALA A 52 3.79 15.37 5.22
C ALA A 52 3.75 14.59 3.89
N GLY A 53 2.87 13.59 3.78
CA GLY A 53 2.63 12.85 2.54
C GLY A 53 2.09 13.74 1.42
N LEU A 54 1.06 14.55 1.71
CA LEU A 54 0.48 15.48 0.73
C LEU A 54 1.49 16.54 0.26
N GLY A 55 2.25 17.14 1.17
CA GLY A 55 3.24 18.17 0.83
C GLY A 55 4.37 17.65 -0.09
N ARG A 56 4.75 16.38 0.07
CA ARG A 56 5.77 15.75 -0.78
C ARG A 56 5.22 15.22 -2.10
N LEU A 57 3.96 14.79 -2.15
CA LEU A 57 3.31 14.38 -3.40
C LEU A 57 3.28 15.51 -4.44
N VAL A 58 3.29 16.75 -3.97
CA VAL A 58 3.36 17.96 -4.80
C VAL A 58 4.75 18.15 -5.45
N ARG A 59 5.83 17.68 -4.82
CA ARG A 59 7.22 17.93 -5.25
C ARG A 59 7.95 16.69 -5.76
N ALA A 60 7.45 15.50 -5.48
CA ALA A 60 8.07 14.26 -5.92
C ALA A 60 7.95 14.09 -7.44
N ALA A 61 9.03 13.62 -8.06
CA ALA A 61 9.02 13.10 -9.42
C ALA A 61 8.63 11.61 -9.37
N PRO A 62 7.81 11.12 -10.30
CA PRO A 62 7.52 9.70 -10.42
C PRO A 62 8.76 8.92 -10.87
N THR A 63 8.83 7.64 -10.55
CA THR A 63 9.91 6.73 -10.99
C THR A 63 9.33 5.63 -11.88
N LEU A 64 9.89 5.43 -13.07
CA LEU A 64 9.44 4.34 -13.93
C LEU A 64 9.68 3.00 -13.23
N THR A 65 8.61 2.24 -13.06
CA THR A 65 8.59 1.02 -12.25
C THR A 65 7.82 -0.08 -12.94
N GLY A 66 8.46 -1.23 -13.10
CA GLY A 66 7.81 -2.47 -13.49
C GLY A 66 7.10 -3.09 -12.28
N ILE A 67 5.82 -3.38 -12.42
CA ILE A 67 5.02 -4.11 -11.44
C ILE A 67 4.45 -5.34 -12.14
N GLU A 68 4.74 -6.51 -11.58
CA GLU A 68 4.20 -7.80 -12.04
C GLU A 68 3.31 -8.38 -10.94
N VAL A 69 2.09 -8.78 -11.30
CA VAL A 69 1.16 -9.45 -10.39
C VAL A 69 0.75 -10.78 -11.03
N ASP A 70 1.12 -11.89 -10.39
CA ASP A 70 0.88 -13.26 -10.90
C ASP A 70 1.24 -13.44 -12.39
N GLY A 71 2.39 -12.88 -12.81
CA GLY A 71 2.89 -12.94 -14.18
C GLY A 71 2.34 -11.85 -15.13
N ALA A 72 1.32 -11.09 -14.73
CA ALA A 72 0.84 -9.95 -15.51
C ALA A 72 1.70 -8.71 -15.23
N TYR A 73 2.54 -8.33 -16.20
CA TYR A 73 3.47 -7.19 -16.09
C TYR A 73 2.87 -5.89 -16.64
N ALA A 74 3.11 -4.79 -15.93
CA ALA A 74 2.82 -3.43 -16.39
C ALA A 74 3.88 -2.43 -15.91
N GLU A 75 4.12 -1.39 -16.72
CA GLU A 75 5.00 -0.29 -16.36
C GLU A 75 4.21 0.94 -15.90
N HIS A 76 4.69 1.55 -14.82
CA HIS A 76 4.07 2.71 -14.21
C HIS A 76 5.10 3.81 -13.90
N ASP A 77 4.76 5.06 -14.20
CA ASP A 77 5.45 6.23 -13.66
C ASP A 77 5.06 6.39 -12.18
N LEU A 78 5.68 5.61 -11.28
CA LEU A 78 5.19 5.36 -9.93
C LEU A 78 5.45 6.52 -8.97
N TYR A 79 4.42 6.91 -8.21
CA TYR A 79 4.56 7.69 -6.97
C TYR A 79 4.52 6.80 -5.74
N VAL A 80 3.52 5.92 -5.68
CA VAL A 80 3.28 4.99 -4.56
C VAL A 80 2.66 3.71 -5.10
N ALA A 81 3.18 2.56 -4.66
CA ALA A 81 2.45 1.29 -4.73
C ALA A 81 2.13 0.84 -3.30
N VAL A 82 0.90 0.42 -3.05
CA VAL A 82 0.46 -0.16 -1.78
C VAL A 82 0.02 -1.59 -2.05
N VAL A 83 0.59 -2.54 -1.33
CA VAL A 83 0.23 -3.96 -1.36
C VAL A 83 -0.38 -4.30 -0.01
N GLY A 84 -1.70 -4.48 0.02
CA GLY A 84 -2.48 -4.69 1.24
C GLY A 84 -2.97 -6.11 1.39
N ASN A 85 -2.90 -6.61 2.61
CA ASN A 85 -3.56 -7.84 3.08
C ASN A 85 -4.90 -7.52 3.79
N THR A 86 -5.15 -6.25 4.10
CA THR A 86 -6.37 -5.79 4.77
C THR A 86 -6.91 -4.53 4.10
N ARG A 87 -8.17 -4.19 4.37
CA ARG A 87 -8.85 -3.03 3.76
C ARG A 87 -8.28 -1.68 4.20
N LEU A 88 -7.90 -1.56 5.47
CA LEU A 88 -7.68 -0.27 6.12
C LEU A 88 -6.20 0.12 6.20
N TYR A 89 -5.79 1.04 5.34
CA TYR A 89 -4.55 1.81 5.49
C TYR A 89 -4.62 2.69 6.75
N GLY A 90 -3.71 2.45 7.71
CA GLY A 90 -3.60 3.24 8.93
C GLY A 90 -4.87 3.28 9.79
N GLY A 91 -5.80 2.32 9.57
CA GLY A 91 -7.08 2.23 10.26
C GLY A 91 -8.14 3.25 9.84
N ILE A 92 -7.96 4.00 8.74
CA ILE A 92 -8.89 5.08 8.33
C ILE A 92 -9.10 5.20 6.82
N THR A 93 -8.16 4.71 6.00
CA THR A 93 -8.21 4.90 4.56
C THR A 93 -8.30 3.57 3.84
N GLU A 94 -9.31 3.39 3.00
CA GLU A 94 -9.45 2.17 2.21
C GLU A 94 -8.70 2.28 0.88
N LEU A 95 -7.37 2.10 0.91
CA LEU A 95 -6.58 2.04 -0.33
C LEU A 95 -6.72 0.68 -1.03
N THR A 96 -6.99 -0.37 -0.26
CA THR A 96 -7.17 -1.76 -0.68
C THR A 96 -8.55 -2.25 -0.26
N SER A 97 -9.61 -1.50 -0.61
CA SER A 97 -11.00 -1.74 -0.16
C SER A 97 -11.57 -3.13 -0.48
N ALA A 98 -10.96 -3.90 -1.39
CA ALA A 98 -11.39 -5.26 -1.71
C ALA A 98 -10.60 -6.35 -0.98
N ALA A 99 -9.54 -6.01 -0.25
CA ALA A 99 -8.69 -6.98 0.43
C ALA A 99 -9.47 -7.74 1.50
N LEU A 100 -9.32 -9.07 1.50
CA LEU A 100 -9.74 -9.97 2.57
C LEU A 100 -8.49 -10.61 3.14
N ALA A 101 -8.44 -10.73 4.47
CA ALA A 101 -7.24 -11.17 5.15
C ALA A 101 -7.06 -12.70 5.17
N ASP A 102 -7.89 -13.48 4.47
CA ASP A 102 -7.92 -14.95 4.54
C ASP A 102 -8.21 -15.65 3.21
N ASP A 103 -8.08 -14.92 2.09
CA ASP A 103 -8.43 -15.38 0.76
C ASP A 103 -7.22 -15.81 -0.11
N GLY A 104 -6.02 -15.76 0.46
CA GLY A 104 -4.76 -16.14 -0.17
C GLY A 104 -4.34 -15.17 -1.27
N GLN A 105 -4.72 -13.90 -1.20
CA GLN A 105 -4.39 -12.88 -2.19
C GLN A 105 -3.94 -11.57 -1.53
N LEU A 106 -3.23 -10.75 -2.29
CA LEU A 106 -2.86 -9.39 -1.93
C LEU A 106 -3.45 -8.41 -2.93
N ASP A 107 -3.88 -7.27 -2.44
CA ASP A 107 -4.46 -6.20 -3.24
C ASP A 107 -3.40 -5.12 -3.50
N VAL A 108 -3.21 -4.77 -4.78
CA VAL A 108 -2.16 -3.85 -5.23
C VAL A 108 -2.81 -2.57 -5.76
N ALA A 109 -2.66 -1.48 -5.03
CA ALA A 109 -3.10 -0.15 -5.42
C ALA A 109 -1.90 0.69 -5.89
N THR A 110 -1.91 1.10 -7.15
CA THR A 110 -0.81 1.80 -7.80
C THR A 110 -1.20 3.21 -8.20
N PHE A 111 -0.44 4.18 -7.68
CA PHE A 111 -0.59 5.61 -7.92
C PHE A 111 0.51 6.08 -8.89
N SER A 112 0.14 6.32 -10.15
CA SER A 112 1.10 6.65 -11.22
C SER A 112 0.84 8.02 -11.86
N ALA A 113 1.90 8.67 -12.37
CA ALA A 113 1.81 10.00 -12.97
C ALA A 113 0.89 10.07 -14.19
N ARG A 114 0.79 9.01 -15.00
CA ARG A 114 -0.17 8.95 -16.12
C ARG A 114 -1.61 9.13 -15.67
N ARG A 115 -1.95 8.66 -14.48
CA ARG A 115 -3.28 8.84 -13.88
C ARG A 115 -3.50 10.26 -13.30
N PHE A 116 -2.40 10.97 -13.02
CA PHE A 116 -2.40 12.40 -12.68
C PHE A 116 -2.21 13.32 -13.90
N ALA A 117 -1.79 12.79 -15.06
CA ALA A 117 -1.48 13.56 -16.25
C ALA A 117 -2.73 14.31 -16.74
N GLY A 118 -2.58 15.62 -16.98
CA GLY A 118 -3.68 16.54 -17.29
C GLY A 118 -4.34 17.21 -16.08
N ARG A 119 -4.04 16.78 -14.84
CA ARG A 119 -4.53 17.46 -13.62
C ARG A 119 -3.50 18.48 -13.12
N ARG A 120 -3.88 19.76 -13.10
CA ARG A 120 -3.11 20.81 -12.38
C ARG A 120 -2.94 20.44 -10.91
N LEU A 121 -2.03 21.11 -10.20
CA LEU A 121 -1.76 20.90 -8.78
C LEU A 121 -3.01 20.66 -7.89
N PRO A 122 -4.13 21.41 -8.04
CA PRO A 122 -5.36 21.17 -7.28
C PRO A 122 -5.99 19.79 -7.55
N GLY A 123 -5.89 19.28 -8.78
CA GLY A 123 -6.43 17.99 -9.16
C GLY A 123 -5.60 16.81 -8.66
N ARG A 124 -4.28 17.00 -8.46
CA ARG A 124 -3.40 16.01 -7.78
C ARG A 124 -3.76 15.92 -6.30
N LEU A 125 -3.93 17.08 -5.65
CA LEU A 125 -4.39 17.17 -4.26
C LEU A 125 -5.79 16.57 -4.08
N ALA A 126 -6.74 16.88 -4.96
CA ALA A 126 -8.09 16.32 -4.89
C ALA A 126 -8.12 14.80 -5.03
N LEU A 127 -7.27 14.22 -5.89
CA LEU A 127 -7.16 12.77 -6.01
C LEU A 127 -6.51 12.15 -4.76
N GLY A 128 -5.46 12.76 -4.21
CA GLY A 128 -4.88 12.35 -2.93
C GLY A 128 -5.90 12.40 -1.78
N VAL A 129 -6.73 13.44 -1.73
CA VAL A 129 -7.82 13.56 -0.73
C VAL A 129 -8.92 12.52 -0.96
N ARG A 130 -9.25 12.19 -2.21
CA ARG A 130 -10.21 11.12 -2.52
C ARG A 130 -9.69 9.74 -2.14
N ALA A 131 -8.39 9.50 -2.39
CA ALA A 131 -7.69 8.31 -1.93
C ALA A 131 -7.77 8.19 -0.41
N LEU A 132 -7.42 9.25 0.31
CA LEU A 132 -7.48 9.31 1.77
C LEU A 132 -8.89 9.09 2.35
N ARG A 133 -9.94 9.46 1.60
CA ARG A 133 -11.34 9.30 2.02
C ARG A 133 -11.95 7.94 1.63
N GLY A 134 -11.17 7.00 1.09
CA GLY A 134 -11.70 5.71 0.60
C GLY A 134 -12.69 5.86 -0.57
N ARG A 135 -12.75 7.03 -1.22
CA ARG A 135 -13.69 7.33 -2.33
C ARG A 135 -13.07 7.08 -3.70
N LEU A 136 -12.11 6.17 -3.76
CA LEU A 136 -11.60 5.64 -5.02
C LEU A 136 -12.59 4.58 -5.47
N ASP A 137 -13.43 4.94 -6.42
CA ASP A 137 -14.32 3.99 -7.07
C ASP A 137 -13.47 2.94 -7.78
N GLN A 138 -13.48 1.71 -7.24
CA GLN A 138 -12.78 0.55 -7.79
C GLN A 138 -13.22 0.24 -9.23
N ARG A 139 -14.48 0.57 -9.57
CA ARG A 139 -15.09 0.25 -10.87
C ARG A 139 -14.92 1.37 -11.90
N ARG A 140 -14.65 2.61 -11.47
CA ARG A 140 -14.53 3.76 -12.37
C ARG A 140 -13.19 4.47 -12.25
N ARG A 141 -12.19 3.96 -12.99
CA ARG A 141 -11.09 4.73 -13.64
C ARG A 141 -10.61 5.95 -12.84
N GLY A 142 -10.49 5.80 -11.52
CA GLY A 142 -10.54 6.92 -10.57
C GLY A 142 -9.18 7.57 -10.34
N GLY A 143 -8.19 7.24 -11.14
CA GLY A 143 -6.82 7.71 -11.02
C GLY A 143 -5.87 6.76 -10.29
N VAL A 144 -6.28 5.52 -10.02
CA VAL A 144 -5.47 4.47 -9.37
C VAL A 144 -5.62 3.19 -10.18
N ASP A 145 -4.50 2.50 -10.44
CA ASP A 145 -4.48 1.17 -11.03
C ASP A 145 -4.61 0.14 -9.91
N TYR A 146 -5.48 -0.86 -10.08
CA TYR A 146 -5.76 -1.87 -9.07
C TYR A 146 -5.57 -3.26 -9.65
N ALA A 147 -4.83 -4.11 -8.95
CA ALA A 147 -4.62 -5.50 -9.30
C ALA A 147 -4.70 -6.37 -8.04
N ARG A 148 -4.85 -7.67 -8.22
CA ARG A 148 -4.90 -8.64 -7.13
C ARG A 148 -4.14 -9.90 -7.53
N GLY A 149 -3.37 -10.46 -6.61
CA GLY A 149 -2.59 -11.67 -6.87
C GLY A 149 -1.87 -12.20 -5.64
N ALA A 150 -1.33 -13.41 -5.73
CA ALA A 150 -0.57 -14.05 -4.66
C ALA A 150 0.91 -13.67 -4.65
N VAL A 151 1.46 -13.28 -5.80
CA VAL A 151 2.85 -12.90 -6.00
C VAL A 151 2.93 -11.54 -6.71
N VAL A 152 3.64 -10.60 -6.09
CA VAL A 152 3.83 -9.25 -6.61
C VAL A 152 5.32 -8.95 -6.69
N ARG A 153 5.83 -8.57 -7.87
CA ARG A 153 7.22 -8.11 -8.05
C ARG A 153 7.22 -6.63 -8.36
N ILE A 154 8.08 -5.87 -7.69
CA ILE A 154 8.22 -4.43 -7.89
C ILE A 154 9.69 -4.11 -8.15
N ALA A 155 9.97 -3.65 -9.36
CA ALA A 155 11.32 -3.35 -9.84
C ALA A 155 11.36 -1.96 -10.49
N PRO A 156 11.72 -0.91 -9.73
CA PRO A 156 11.88 0.43 -10.26
C PRO A 156 13.24 0.64 -10.92
N GLN A 157 13.33 1.58 -11.87
CA GLN A 157 14.59 1.97 -12.50
C GLN A 157 15.63 2.51 -11.51
N THR A 158 15.17 3.16 -10.43
CA THR A 158 16.01 3.60 -9.31
C THR A 158 15.44 3.05 -8.02
N ARG A 159 16.30 2.66 -7.07
CA ARG A 159 15.85 2.12 -5.78
C ARG A 159 14.89 3.09 -5.07
N LEU A 160 13.77 2.55 -4.61
CA LEU A 160 12.74 3.24 -3.85
C LEU A 160 12.64 2.63 -2.45
N PRO A 161 12.36 3.43 -1.41
CA PRO A 161 12.18 2.92 -0.07
C PRO A 161 10.94 2.02 0.01
N VAL A 162 11.02 1.04 0.92
CA VAL A 162 9.98 0.07 1.22
C VAL A 162 9.63 0.16 2.71
N GLN A 163 8.33 0.18 3.01
CA GLN A 163 7.83 0.06 4.36
C GLN A 163 6.88 -1.12 4.49
N ALA A 164 6.81 -1.69 5.69
CA ALA A 164 5.89 -2.74 6.08
C ALA A 164 5.27 -2.39 7.44
N ASP A 165 3.94 -2.39 7.53
CA ASP A 165 3.16 -2.04 8.73
C ASP A 165 3.60 -0.75 9.45
N GLY A 166 4.07 0.25 8.69
CA GLY A 166 4.50 1.54 9.21
C GLY A 166 5.95 1.59 9.70
N GLU A 167 6.74 0.55 9.40
CA GLU A 167 8.20 0.50 9.60
C GLU A 167 8.95 0.49 8.28
N TYR A 168 10.04 1.26 8.20
CA TYR A 168 10.95 1.19 7.05
C TYR A 168 11.75 -0.12 7.12
N ILE A 169 11.80 -0.87 6.02
CA ILE A 169 12.38 -2.21 5.99
C ILE A 169 13.49 -2.40 4.95
N GLY A 170 13.74 -1.43 4.08
CA GLY A 170 14.77 -1.52 3.04
C GLY A 170 14.39 -0.76 1.77
N GLU A 171 15.00 -1.12 0.66
CA GLU A 171 14.75 -0.54 -0.64
C GLU A 171 14.54 -1.62 -1.71
N THR A 172 13.75 -1.30 -2.73
CA THR A 172 13.51 -2.15 -3.90
C THR A 172 14.81 -2.54 -4.64
N PRO A 173 14.77 -3.57 -5.51
CA PRO A 173 13.62 -4.39 -5.91
C PRO A 173 13.17 -5.36 -4.80
N ILE A 174 11.90 -5.74 -4.86
CA ILE A 174 11.29 -6.68 -3.92
C ILE A 174 10.34 -7.65 -4.61
N THR A 175 10.22 -8.84 -4.04
CA THR A 175 9.12 -9.77 -4.30
C THR A 175 8.27 -9.88 -3.05
N ILE A 176 6.96 -9.72 -3.20
CA ILE A 176 5.98 -9.85 -2.14
C ILE A 176 5.12 -11.07 -2.42
N THR A 177 4.99 -11.95 -1.44
CA THR A 177 4.16 -13.17 -1.52
C THR A 177 3.21 -13.24 -0.35
N VAL A 178 2.04 -13.81 -0.54
CA VAL A 178 1.14 -14.19 0.55
C VAL A 178 1.52 -15.54 1.16
N GLU A 179 1.55 -15.61 2.48
CA GLU A 179 1.60 -16.85 3.26
C GLU A 179 0.18 -17.15 3.77
N PRO A 180 -0.58 -18.03 3.11
CA PRO A 180 -1.99 -18.21 3.42
C PRO A 180 -2.17 -18.85 4.80
N ARG A 181 -3.13 -18.31 5.57
CA ARG A 181 -3.53 -18.83 6.89
C ARG A 181 -2.37 -18.99 7.88
N ALA A 182 -1.32 -18.17 7.73
CA ALA A 182 -0.08 -18.29 8.49
C ALA A 182 -0.16 -17.82 9.94
N LEU A 183 -1.18 -17.03 10.32
CA LEU A 183 -1.33 -16.48 11.67
C LEU A 183 -2.73 -16.76 12.24
N HIS A 184 -2.80 -17.26 13.48
CA HIS A 184 -4.07 -17.36 14.19
C HIS A 184 -4.30 -16.11 15.05
N VAL A 185 -5.40 -15.41 14.81
CA VAL A 185 -5.80 -14.19 15.53
C VAL A 185 -7.10 -14.38 16.30
N LEU A 186 -7.22 -13.70 17.44
CA LEU A 186 -8.47 -13.56 18.16
C LEU A 186 -9.23 -12.35 17.61
N LEU A 187 -10.49 -12.56 17.24
CA LEU A 187 -11.35 -11.52 16.69
C LEU A 187 -12.56 -11.33 17.60
N ALA A 188 -13.08 -10.10 17.65
CA ALA A 188 -14.36 -9.85 18.29
C ALA A 188 -15.49 -10.55 17.50
N PRO A 189 -16.55 -11.03 18.17
CA PRO A 189 -17.71 -11.63 17.50
C PRO A 189 -18.45 -10.60 16.61
N ASP A 190 -19.01 -11.09 15.49
CA ASP A 190 -19.66 -10.49 14.29
C ASP A 190 -20.10 -9.00 14.22
N PRO A 191 -20.21 -8.43 12.98
CA PRO A 191 -19.57 -8.83 11.72
C PRO A 191 -18.21 -8.12 11.55
N ASN A 192 -17.21 -8.86 11.07
CA ASN A 192 -15.86 -8.34 10.90
C ASN A 192 -15.55 -8.07 9.40
N PRO A 193 -15.53 -6.80 8.96
CA PRO A 193 -15.29 -6.44 7.55
C PRO A 193 -13.87 -6.79 7.07
N LEU A 194 -12.98 -7.30 7.94
CA LEU A 194 -11.66 -7.81 7.56
C LEU A 194 -11.70 -9.15 6.82
N LEU A 195 -12.83 -9.89 6.90
CA LEU A 195 -12.91 -11.29 6.48
C LEU A 195 -13.92 -11.55 5.37
N THR A 196 -15.09 -10.90 5.44
CA THR A 196 -16.17 -11.13 4.48
C THR A 196 -16.32 -9.93 3.54
N GLY A 197 -16.56 -10.22 2.26
CA GLY A 197 -16.78 -9.23 1.21
C GLY A 197 -18.19 -8.60 1.22
N GLU A 198 -18.98 -8.81 2.27
CA GLU A 198 -20.35 -8.32 2.38
C GLU A 198 -20.38 -7.12 3.35
N VAL A 199 -20.38 -5.92 2.77
CA VAL A 199 -21.09 -4.80 3.38
C VAL A 199 -22.46 -4.83 2.71
N GLU A 200 -23.48 -5.16 3.50
CA GLU A 200 -24.90 -5.12 3.12
C GLU A 200 -25.28 -3.78 2.47
#